data_AF-A0A8T7HKP3-F1
#
_entry.id   AF-A0A8T7HKP3-F1
#
_cell.length_a   1.000
_cell.length_b   1.000
_cell.length_c   1.000
_cell.angle_alpha   90.00
_cell.angle_beta   90.00
_cell.angle_gamma   90.00
#
_symmetry.space_group_name_H-M   'P 1'
#
loop_
_entity.id
_entity.type
_entity.pdbx_description
1 polymer ?
#
loop_
_entity_poly.entity_id
_entity_poly.type
_entity_poly.pdbx_seq_one_letter_code
_entity_poly.pdbx_strand_id
1 'polypeptide(L)'
;MIFAERVYSLLKKVPKGRVTTYKALGDALGTRAYRAVGQALRHNPYAPSVPCHRVVSSNGSIGGFNGKTSGKDIARKKKMLEDEGILFNGNMVRDFYSVKFVF
;
A
#
# COMPACT_ATOMS: atom_id res chain seq x y z
N MET A 1 21.21 3.26 -6.01
CA MET A 1 19.75 3.37 -5.83
C MET A 1 19.45 3.45 -4.35
N ILE A 2 18.83 4.54 -3.90
CA ILE A 2 18.48 4.78 -2.49
C ILE A 2 17.32 3.84 -2.13
N PHE A 3 17.23 3.42 -0.85
CA PHE A 3 16.21 2.47 -0.38
C PHE A 3 14.78 2.80 -0.84
N ALA A 4 14.40 4.08 -0.81
CA ALA A 4 13.08 4.54 -1.24
C ALA A 4 12.80 4.27 -2.73
N GLU A 5 13.79 4.46 -3.62
CA GLU A 5 13.65 4.19 -5.06
C GLU A 5 13.41 2.70 -5.33
N ARG A 6 14.05 1.82 -4.55
CA ARG A 6 13.80 0.37 -4.62
C ARG A 6 12.35 0.05 -4.21
N VAL A 7 11.85 0.67 -3.14
CA VAL A 7 10.45 0.53 -2.70
C VAL A 7 9.49 1.00 -3.80
N TYR A 8 9.75 2.16 -4.41
CA TYR A 8 8.90 2.71 -5.47
C TYR A 8 8.90 1.85 -6.73
N SER A 9 10.07 1.40 -7.16
CA SER A 9 10.22 0.54 -8.34
C SER A 9 9.50 -0.79 -8.16
N LEU A 10 9.58 -1.36 -6.97
CA LEU A 10 8.86 -2.58 -6.63
C LEU A 10 7.34 -2.34 -6.59
N LEU A 11 6.89 -1.27 -5.92
CA LEU A 11 5.47 -0.94 -5.79
C LEU A 11 4.78 -0.68 -7.15
N LYS A 12 5.49 -0.16 -8.15
CA LYS A 12 4.95 0.03 -9.52
C LYS A 12 4.48 -1.29 -10.16
N LYS A 13 4.96 -2.45 -9.70
CA LYS A 13 4.54 -3.76 -10.21
C LYS A 13 3.15 -4.19 -9.73
N VAL A 14 2.61 -3.56 -8.68
CA VAL A 14 1.29 -3.92 -8.15
C VAL A 14 0.22 -3.42 -9.12
N PRO A 15 -0.55 -4.29 -9.78
CA PRO A 15 -1.51 -3.87 -10.80
C PRO A 15 -2.75 -3.23 -10.16
N LYS A 16 -3.53 -2.52 -11.00
CA LYS A 16 -4.84 -1.99 -10.61
C LYS A 16 -5.75 -3.13 -10.13
N GLY A 17 -6.53 -2.90 -9.07
CA GLY A 17 -7.45 -3.90 -8.52
C GLY A 17 -6.74 -4.99 -7.70
N ARG A 18 -5.47 -4.77 -7.32
CA ARG A 18 -4.75 -5.58 -6.34
C ARG A 18 -4.16 -4.69 -5.26
N VAL A 19 -3.96 -5.26 -4.08
CA VAL A 19 -3.30 -4.60 -2.94
C VAL A 19 -2.09 -5.40 -2.49
N THR A 20 -1.05 -4.74 -2.01
CA THR A 20 0.08 -5.40 -1.34
C THR A 20 0.20 -4.90 0.10
N THR A 21 1.20 -5.37 0.84
CA THR A 21 1.40 -4.99 2.23
C THR A 21 2.80 -4.44 2.47
N TYR A 22 2.98 -3.62 3.51
CA TYR A 22 4.31 -3.17 3.92
C TYR A 22 5.26 -4.33 4.19
N LYS A 23 4.72 -5.43 4.74
CA LYS A 23 5.46 -6.67 4.97
C LYS A 23 5.89 -7.30 3.65
N ALA A 24 4.97 -7.51 2.71
CA ALA A 24 5.28 -8.12 1.41
C ALA A 24 6.32 -7.31 0.62
N LEU A 25 6.25 -5.98 0.67
CA LEU A 25 7.28 -5.10 0.09
C LEU A 25 8.64 -5.30 0.77
N GLY A 26 8.68 -5.35 2.10
CA GLY A 26 9.92 -5.59 2.86
C GLY A 26 10.53 -6.96 2.55
N ASP A 27 9.70 -8.01 2.59
CA ASP A 27 10.10 -9.40 2.31
C ASP A 27 10.71 -9.51 0.91
N ALA A 28 10.05 -8.93 -0.11
CA ALA A 28 10.53 -8.91 -1.49
C ALA A 28 11.80 -8.05 -1.70
N LEU A 29 12.06 -7.09 -0.81
CA LEU A 29 13.31 -6.33 -0.79
C LEU A 29 14.42 -7.00 0.04
N GLY A 30 14.14 -8.15 0.67
CA GLY A 30 15.07 -8.84 1.56
C GLY A 30 15.31 -8.10 2.87
N THR A 31 14.33 -7.33 3.37
CA THR A 31 14.47 -6.55 4.61
C THR A 31 13.27 -6.69 5.54
N ARG A 32 13.56 -6.68 6.85
CA ARG A 32 12.54 -6.61 7.91
C ARG A 32 12.23 -5.18 8.34
N ALA A 33 12.81 -4.18 7.68
CA ALA A 33 12.63 -2.76 7.97
C ALA A 33 11.27 -2.21 7.46
N TYR A 34 10.15 -2.84 7.84
CA TYR A 34 8.81 -2.49 7.35
C TYR A 34 8.41 -1.05 7.67
N ARG A 35 8.89 -0.50 8.80
CA ARG A 35 8.69 0.91 9.15
C ARG A 35 9.39 1.84 8.16
N ALA A 36 10.59 1.48 7.70
CA ALA A 36 11.31 2.24 6.67
C ALA A 36 10.57 2.20 5.33
N VAL A 37 9.97 1.06 4.97
CA VAL A 37 9.09 0.96 3.79
C VAL A 37 7.91 1.93 3.92
N GLY A 38 7.24 1.95 5.07
CA GLY A 38 6.15 2.90 5.34
C GLY A 38 6.60 4.36 5.25
N GLN A 39 7.79 4.67 5.77
CA GLN A 39 8.37 6.03 5.71
C GLN A 39 8.74 6.44 4.28
N ALA A 40 9.28 5.53 3.46
CA ALA A 40 9.50 5.81 2.04
C ALA A 40 8.17 6.12 1.34
N LEU A 41 7.14 5.30 1.54
CA LEU A 41 5.83 5.50 0.91
C LEU A 41 5.13 6.78 1.37
N ARG A 42 5.35 7.21 2.63
CA ARG A 42 4.83 8.48 3.16
C ARG A 42 5.42 9.69 2.41
N HIS A 43 6.68 9.61 2.01
CA HIS A 43 7.39 10.70 1.32
C HIS A 43 7.47 10.47 -0.20
N ASN A 44 6.57 9.66 -0.76
CA ASN A 44 6.53 9.36 -2.19
C ASN A 44 6.20 10.64 -2.99
N PRO A 45 7.16 11.25 -3.71
CA PRO A 45 6.91 12.47 -4.48
C PRO A 45 6.23 12.16 -5.82
N TYR A 46 6.12 10.88 -6.19
CA TYR A 46 5.61 10.42 -7.48
C TYR A 46 4.16 9.92 -7.40
N ALA A 47 3.44 10.19 -6.31
CA ALA A 47 2.02 9.89 -6.26
C ALA A 47 1.26 10.72 -7.31
N PRO A 48 0.31 10.15 -8.09
CA PRO A 48 -0.23 8.79 -8.01
C PRO A 48 0.48 7.75 -8.90
N SER A 49 1.48 8.14 -9.70
CA SER A 49 2.19 7.22 -10.62
C SER A 49 2.88 6.05 -9.92
N VAL A 50 3.40 6.27 -8.70
CA VAL A 50 3.76 5.22 -7.75
C VAL A 50 2.55 4.99 -6.84
N PRO A 51 1.84 3.85 -6.94
CA PRO A 51 0.51 3.68 -6.37
C PRO A 51 0.56 3.35 -4.86
N CYS A 52 0.98 4.31 -4.02
CA CYS A 52 1.13 4.11 -2.58
C CYS A 52 -0.19 3.81 -1.86
N HIS A 53 -1.34 4.15 -2.45
CA HIS A 53 -2.66 3.77 -1.95
C HIS A 53 -2.90 2.26 -1.99
N ARG A 54 -2.23 1.50 -2.86
CA ARG A 54 -2.33 0.02 -2.95
C ARG A 54 -1.63 -0.74 -1.82
N VAL A 55 -0.95 -0.06 -0.90
CA VAL A 55 -0.25 -0.70 0.22
C VAL A 55 -1.10 -0.66 1.47
N VAL A 56 -1.52 -1.81 1.98
CA VAL A 56 -2.35 -1.95 3.18
C VAL A 56 -1.59 -2.62 4.33
N SER A 57 -2.20 -2.67 5.51
CA SER A 57 -1.63 -3.39 6.66
C SER A 57 -1.57 -4.90 6.39
N SER A 58 -0.65 -5.61 7.04
CA SER A 58 -0.49 -7.07 6.85
C SER A 58 -1.71 -7.90 7.26
N ASN A 59 -2.58 -7.35 8.10
CA ASN A 59 -3.85 -7.97 8.50
C ASN A 59 -5.01 -7.69 7.53
N GLY A 60 -4.78 -6.96 6.43
CA GLY A 60 -5.82 -6.60 5.46
C GLY A 60 -6.61 -5.34 5.82
N SER A 61 -6.31 -4.65 6.92
CA SER A 61 -6.88 -3.33 7.19
C SER A 61 -6.28 -2.25 6.29
N ILE A 62 -7.07 -1.22 5.97
CA ILE A 62 -6.71 -0.10 5.08
C ILE A 62 -5.34 0.51 5.38
N GLY A 63 -4.92 0.53 6.65
CA GLY A 63 -3.65 1.10 7.09
C GLY A 63 -3.56 2.62 6.91
N GLY A 64 -2.35 3.17 7.01
CA GLY A 64 -2.11 4.60 6.90
C GLY A 64 -2.08 5.13 5.45
N PHE A 65 -2.31 6.43 5.30
CA PHE A 65 -2.14 7.15 4.03
C PHE A 65 -1.65 8.56 4.28
N ASN A 66 -0.73 9.07 3.45
CA ASN A 66 -0.27 10.46 3.51
C ASN A 66 0.16 10.92 4.92
N GLY A 67 0.76 10.02 5.71
CA GLY A 67 1.17 10.29 7.09
C GLY A 67 0.04 10.35 8.13
N LYS A 68 -1.20 10.02 7.75
CA LYS A 68 -2.37 9.92 8.63
C LYS A 68 -2.82 8.48 8.80
N THR A 69 -3.47 8.19 9.93
CA THR A 69 -4.05 6.88 10.27
C THR A 69 -5.57 6.92 10.44
N SER A 70 -6.17 8.10 10.35
CA SER A 70 -7.61 8.33 10.42
C SER A 70 -8.00 9.60 9.63
N GLY A 71 -9.30 9.83 9.46
CA GLY A 71 -9.82 11.05 8.83
C GLY A 71 -9.84 11.01 7.30
N LYS A 72 -9.83 12.21 6.69
CA LYS A 72 -10.09 12.42 5.25
C LYS A 72 -9.09 11.71 4.34
N ASP A 73 -7.82 11.61 4.72
CA ASP A 73 -6.80 10.92 3.93
C ASP A 73 -7.06 9.41 3.83
N ILE A 74 -7.54 8.79 4.92
CA ILE A 74 -7.90 7.36 4.90
C ILE A 74 -9.15 7.14 4.07
N ALA A 75 -10.15 8.02 4.20
CA ALA A 75 -11.33 7.97 3.35
C ALA A 75 -10.97 8.12 1.86
N ARG A 76 -10.03 9.01 1.53
CA ARG A 76 -9.51 9.18 0.16
C ARG A 76 -8.81 7.91 -0.34
N LYS A 77 -7.93 7.31 0.46
CA LYS A 77 -7.26 6.04 0.10
C LYS A 77 -8.26 4.93 -0.16
N LYS A 78 -9.25 4.79 0.73
CA LYS A 78 -10.31 3.80 0.60
C LYS A 78 -11.09 4.00 -0.70
N LYS A 79 -11.51 5.24 -0.99
CA LYS A 79 -12.18 5.58 -2.24
C LYS A 79 -11.33 5.25 -3.48
N MET A 80 -10.04 5.60 -3.48
CA MET A 80 -9.14 5.26 -4.58
C MET A 80 -9.04 3.75 -4.81
N LEU A 81 -9.10 2.94 -3.75
CA LEU A 81 -9.09 1.48 -3.85
C LEU A 81 -10.45 0.93 -4.33
N GLU A 82 -11.55 1.51 -3.87
CA GLU A 82 -12.90 1.18 -4.33
C GLU A 82 -13.09 1.49 -5.83
N ASP A 83 -12.55 2.61 -6.31
CA ASP A 83 -12.51 2.98 -7.73
C ASP A 83 -11.65 2.00 -8.58
N GLU A 84 -10.79 1.21 -7.92
CA GLU A 84 -10.04 0.11 -8.53
C GLU A 84 -10.72 -1.26 -8.41
N GLY A 85 -11.89 -1.33 -7.79
CA GLY A 85 -12.65 -2.57 -7.58
C GLY A 85 -12.34 -3.30 -6.27
N ILE A 86 -11.59 -2.69 -5.35
CA ILE A 86 -11.31 -3.26 -4.03
C ILE A 86 -12.45 -2.92 -3.07
N LEU A 87 -13.17 -3.94 -2.61
CA LEU A 87 -14.27 -3.78 -1.67
C LEU A 87 -13.77 -3.79 -0.21
N PHE A 88 -14.52 -3.16 0.67
CA PHE A 88 -14.20 -3.09 2.11
C PHE A 88 -15.39 -3.47 2.98
N ASN A 89 -15.12 -4.21 4.07
CA ASN A 89 -16.02 -4.35 5.20
C ASN A 89 -15.47 -3.50 6.37
N GLY A 90 -16.10 -2.35 6.62
CA GLY A 90 -15.54 -1.34 7.51
C GLY A 90 -14.17 -0.85 7.03
N ASN A 91 -13.12 -1.13 7.81
CA ASN A 91 -11.73 -0.82 7.47
C ASN A 91 -10.95 -2.00 6.88
N MET A 92 -11.58 -3.16 6.72
CA MET A 92 -10.93 -4.39 6.24
C MET A 92 -11.19 -4.55 4.75
N VAL A 93 -10.15 -4.90 3.99
CA VAL A 93 -10.31 -5.31 2.59
C VAL A 93 -11.10 -6.62 2.55
N ARG A 94 -12.21 -6.62 1.81
CA ARG A 94 -13.03 -7.82 1.60
C ARG A 94 -12.24 -8.80 0.73
N ASP A 95 -12.34 -10.09 1.05
CA ASP A 95 -11.65 -11.16 0.32
C ASP A 95 -10.15 -10.88 0.16
N PHE A 96 -9.52 -10.33 1.22
CA PHE A 96 -8.17 -9.79 1.21
C PHE A 96 -7.13 -10.69 0.52
N TYR A 97 -7.14 -11.99 0.81
CA TYR A 97 -6.20 -12.93 0.22
C TYR A 97 -6.39 -13.09 -1.30
N SER A 98 -7.61 -12.96 -1.81
CA SER A 98 -7.92 -13.06 -3.24
C SER A 98 -7.37 -11.86 -4.03
N VAL A 99 -7.35 -10.68 -3.41
CA VAL A 99 -6.87 -9.43 -4.04
C VAL A 99 -5.42 -9.08 -3.67
N LYS A 100 -4.79 -9.85 -2.77
CA LYS A 100 -3.42 -9.64 -2.33
C LYS A 100 -2.43 -9.96 -3.46
N PHE A 101 -1.56 -9.01 -3.76
CA PHE A 101 -0.41 -9.17 -4.65
C PHE A 101 0.85 -9.45 -3.83
N VAL A 102 1.54 -10.53 -4.19
CA VAL A 102 2.85 -10.93 -3.68
C VAL A 102 3.83 -10.84 -4.86
N PHE A 103 5.04 -10.34 -4.58
CA PHE A 103 6.07 -10.05 -5.58
C PHE A 103 6.80 -11.30 -6.07
#